data_AF-A0A9N9J942-F1
#
_entry.id   AF-A0A9N9J942-F1
#
_cell.length_a   1.000
_cell.length_b   1.000
_cell.length_c   1.000
_cell.angle_alpha   90.00
_cell.angle_beta   90.00
_cell.angle_gamma   90.00
#
_symmetry.space_group_name_H-M   'P 1'
#
loop_
_entity.id
_entity.type
_entity.pdbx_description
1 polymer ?
#
loop_
_entity_poly.entity_id
_entity_poly.type
_entity_poly.pdbx_seq_one_letter_code
_entity_poly.pdbx_strand_id
1 'polypeptide(L)'
;NFYGLKRSRLLRSRFNLPEAVPDANQQRLRDVDIWRSLFFLVGIPYIKIKLDNLYEKVGGGADARLLDEMFASREYVHGHLQQGYTGRIRRFLLHSFRNIYPWMNALYHGSTLSFNIFYLYGKTLYYSPWLKLMKIHIRRMSPQDFKELYIRKNRSRPLFNFQGMTRLQATRYLLVTVLTRGLDFLKVLIPMSIFFFKFLEWWYSSEFSKRIGGNNEVEIPPPEIIPPDPKGIPLPESINICPI
;
A
#
# COMPACT_ATOMS: atom_id res chain seq x y z
N ASN A 1 -8.05 7.86 8.66
CA ASN A 1 -6.73 8.46 8.94
C ASN A 1 -5.83 7.38 9.50
N PHE A 2 -4.91 6.89 8.67
CA PHE A 2 -3.98 5.84 9.05
C PHE A 2 -2.84 6.52 9.84
N TYR A 3 -2.57 6.07 11.06
CA TYR A 3 -1.49 6.57 11.95
C TYR A 3 -1.62 7.99 12.54
N GLY A 4 -2.78 8.63 12.53
CA GLY A 4 -2.95 9.94 13.18
C GLY A 4 -2.13 11.08 12.54
N LEU A 5 -1.73 10.91 11.28
CA LEU A 5 -1.01 11.93 10.51
C LEU A 5 -1.96 12.78 9.67
N LYS A 6 -1.73 14.10 9.68
CA LYS A 6 -2.47 15.12 8.91
C LYS A 6 -1.55 15.76 7.89
N ARG A 7 -2.08 16.01 6.69
CA ARG A 7 -1.46 16.90 5.71
C ARG A 7 -1.98 18.31 5.94
N SER A 8 -1.08 19.28 5.99
CA SER A 8 -1.42 20.68 6.18
C SER A 8 -0.57 21.56 5.27
N ARG A 9 -1.17 22.65 4.80
CA ARG A 9 -0.45 23.64 4.01
C ARG A 9 0.44 24.45 4.94
N LEU A 10 1.71 24.61 4.58
CA LEU A 10 2.59 25.53 5.29
C LEU A 10 2.26 26.97 4.88
N LEU A 11 1.72 27.74 5.81
CA LEU A 11 1.67 29.19 5.68
C LEU A 11 3.08 29.70 5.94
N ARG A 12 3.64 30.42 4.99
CA ARG A 12 4.96 31.05 5.13
C ARG A 12 4.81 32.24 6.09
N SER A 13 4.66 31.96 7.38
CA SER A 13 4.90 32.96 8.40
C SER A 13 6.37 33.35 8.29
N ARG A 14 6.67 34.62 7.98
CA ARG A 14 8.04 35.15 7.97
C ARG A 14 8.62 35.26 9.38
N PHE A 15 7.81 35.05 10.41
CA PHE A 15 8.22 35.11 11.80
C PHE A 15 8.31 33.69 12.37
N ASN A 16 9.48 33.37 12.94
CA ASN A 16 9.73 32.23 13.81
C ASN A 16 8.94 32.42 15.12
N LEU A 17 7.62 32.46 15.04
CA LEU A 17 6.77 32.51 16.22
C LEU A 17 6.65 31.08 16.75
N PRO A 18 7.00 30.84 18.02
CA PRO A 18 6.70 29.58 18.67
C PRO A 18 5.17 29.47 18.69
N GLU A 19 4.67 28.41 18.06
CA GLU A 19 3.38 27.82 18.42
C GLU A 19 2.15 28.75 18.41
N ALA A 20 2.12 29.78 17.56
CA ALA A 20 0.86 30.44 17.25
C ALA A 20 0.00 29.44 16.47
N VAL A 21 -1.07 28.92 17.10
CA VAL A 21 -2.05 27.99 16.49
C VAL A 21 -2.55 28.62 15.20
N PRO A 22 -2.07 28.18 14.02
CA PRO A 22 -2.46 28.84 12.78
C PRO A 22 -3.92 28.49 12.53
N ASP A 23 -4.72 29.48 12.16
CA ASP A 23 -6.15 29.34 11.90
C ASP A 23 -6.44 28.08 11.06
N ALA A 24 -7.29 27.19 11.60
CA ALA A 24 -7.60 25.88 11.03
C ALA A 24 -8.07 25.97 9.56
N ASN A 25 -8.73 27.10 9.23
CA ASN A 25 -9.20 27.39 7.87
C ASN A 25 -8.05 27.64 6.89
N GLN A 26 -6.98 28.29 7.33
CA GLN A 26 -5.84 28.63 6.48
C GLN A 26 -4.92 27.42 6.24
N GLN A 27 -4.89 26.47 7.18
CA GLN A 27 -4.13 25.23 7.05
C GLN A 27 -4.81 24.17 6.18
N ARG A 28 -6.11 24.32 5.94
CA ARG A 28 -6.91 23.40 5.13
C ARG A 28 -6.40 23.36 3.69
N LEU A 29 -6.31 22.14 3.13
CA LEU A 29 -5.97 21.96 1.72
C LEU A 29 -7.08 22.53 0.84
N ARG A 30 -6.67 23.28 -0.19
CA ARG A 30 -7.59 23.70 -1.26
C ARG A 30 -7.74 22.58 -2.28
N ASP A 31 -8.79 22.64 -3.10
CA ASP A 31 -9.02 21.64 -4.15
C ASP A 31 -7.86 21.55 -5.14
N VAL A 32 -7.21 22.68 -5.43
CA VAL A 32 -5.99 22.72 -6.25
C VAL A 32 -4.85 21.92 -5.62
N ASP A 33 -4.70 21.99 -4.29
CA ASP A 33 -3.66 21.24 -3.57
C ASP A 33 -3.98 19.74 -3.58
N ILE A 34 -5.27 19.37 -3.53
CA ILE A 34 -5.73 17.98 -3.66
C ILE A 34 -5.38 17.44 -5.05
N TRP A 35 -5.72 18.15 -6.12
CA TRP A 35 -5.39 17.73 -7.49
C TRP A 35 -3.89 17.65 -7.76
N ARG A 36 -3.12 18.61 -7.23
CA ARG A 36 -1.65 18.53 -7.25
C ARG A 36 -1.17 17.27 -6.53
N SER A 37 -1.66 17.02 -5.31
CA SER A 37 -1.27 15.83 -4.55
C SER A 37 -1.59 14.53 -5.29
N LEU A 38 -2.73 14.49 -5.99
CA LEU A 38 -3.12 13.35 -6.82
C LEU A 38 -2.16 13.17 -8.00
N PHE A 39 -1.81 14.25 -8.69
CA PHE A 39 -0.85 14.22 -9.79
C PHE A 39 0.54 13.74 -9.36
N PHE A 40 1.06 14.23 -8.22
CA PHE A 40 2.35 13.78 -7.70
C PHE A 40 2.31 12.33 -7.20
N LEU A 41 1.17 11.88 -6.65
CA LEU A 41 1.02 10.52 -6.11
C LEU A 41 0.82 9.46 -7.20
N VAL A 42 0.14 9.80 -8.29
CA VAL A 42 -0.25 8.83 -9.35
C VAL A 42 0.38 9.17 -10.69
N GLY A 43 0.37 10.44 -11.07
CA GLY A 43 0.88 10.91 -12.36
C GLY A 43 2.39 10.72 -12.50
N ILE A 44 3.18 11.13 -11.50
CA ILE A 44 4.64 10.93 -11.54
C ILE A 44 5.03 9.45 -11.63
N PRO A 45 4.57 8.55 -10.75
CA PRO A 45 4.95 7.14 -10.87
C PRO A 45 4.46 6.52 -12.18
N TYR A 46 3.30 6.94 -12.70
CA TYR A 46 2.83 6.50 -14.01
C TYR A 46 3.78 6.94 -15.15
N ILE A 47 4.16 8.22 -15.18
CA ILE A 47 5.12 8.75 -16.15
C ILE A 47 6.46 8.02 -16.01
N LYS A 48 6.92 7.80 -14.77
CA LYS A 48 8.15 7.08 -14.50
C LYS A 48 8.13 5.67 -15.10
N ILE A 49 7.10 4.88 -14.81
CA ILE A 49 6.92 3.54 -15.38
C ILE A 49 6.92 3.58 -16.91
N LYS A 50 6.26 4.58 -17.50
CA LYS A 50 6.25 4.72 -18.96
C LYS A 50 7.65 5.01 -19.51
N LEU A 51 8.44 5.83 -18.82
CA LEU A 51 9.83 6.12 -19.19
C LEU A 51 10.74 4.92 -18.96
N ASP A 52 10.58 4.18 -17.86
CA ASP A 52 11.31 2.93 -17.58
C ASP A 52 11.07 1.93 -18.73
N ASN A 53 9.81 1.70 -19.10
CA ASN A 53 9.43 0.82 -20.21
C ASN A 53 9.99 1.29 -21.57
N LEU A 54 10.08 2.61 -21.80
CA LEU A 54 10.69 3.14 -23.03
C LEU A 54 12.21 2.94 -23.02
N TYR A 55 12.84 3.10 -21.86
CA TYR A 55 14.27 2.87 -21.71
C TYR A 55 14.62 1.41 -21.92
N GLU A 56 13.84 0.46 -21.38
CA GLU A 56 14.05 -0.96 -21.61
C GLU A 56 13.96 -1.33 -23.10
N LYS A 57 12.97 -0.78 -23.82
CA LYS A 57 12.79 -0.98 -25.27
C LYS A 57 13.97 -0.47 -26.09
N VAL A 58 14.52 0.69 -25.72
CA VAL A 58 15.66 1.32 -26.43
C VAL A 58 17.01 0.75 -25.99
N GLY A 59 17.09 0.26 -24.76
CA GLY A 59 18.29 -0.25 -24.11
C GLY A 59 18.57 -1.73 -24.38
N GLY A 60 17.66 -2.48 -25.02
CA GLY A 60 17.88 -3.87 -25.39
C GLY A 60 17.77 -4.86 -24.22
N GLY A 61 16.92 -4.57 -23.23
CA GLY A 61 16.64 -5.47 -22.10
C GLY A 61 15.98 -6.80 -22.53
N ALA A 62 15.79 -7.73 -21.59
CA ALA A 62 15.19 -9.05 -21.86
C ALA A 62 13.81 -8.96 -22.55
N ASP A 63 13.01 -7.95 -22.17
CA ASP A 63 11.69 -7.68 -22.77
C ASP A 63 11.78 -7.03 -24.15
N ALA A 64 12.87 -6.29 -24.41
CA ALA A 64 13.16 -5.77 -25.74
C ALA A 64 13.42 -6.92 -26.71
N ARG A 65 14.15 -7.98 -26.35
CA ARG A 65 14.41 -9.12 -27.25
C ARG A 65 13.14 -9.87 -27.69
N LEU A 66 12.15 -9.99 -26.80
CA LEU A 66 10.86 -10.62 -27.11
C LEU A 66 9.96 -9.74 -28.00
N LEU A 67 10.02 -8.42 -27.81
CA LEU A 67 9.27 -7.46 -28.62
C LEU A 67 10.01 -7.06 -29.91
N ASP A 68 11.33 -7.18 -29.96
CA ASP A 68 12.19 -6.83 -31.09
C ASP A 68 11.91 -7.72 -32.30
N GLU A 69 11.53 -8.99 -32.16
CA GLU A 69 11.07 -9.80 -33.31
C GLU A 69 9.75 -9.27 -33.91
N MET A 70 8.84 -8.75 -33.07
CA MET A 70 7.57 -8.15 -33.50
C MET A 70 7.72 -6.69 -33.99
N PHE A 71 8.69 -5.93 -33.47
CA PHE A 71 8.94 -4.55 -33.87
C PHE A 71 9.95 -4.44 -35.01
N ALA A 72 10.96 -5.30 -35.11
CA ALA A 72 11.89 -5.36 -36.23
C ALA A 72 11.13 -5.63 -37.53
N SER A 73 10.21 -6.60 -37.55
CA SER A 73 9.35 -6.84 -38.73
C SER A 73 8.51 -5.61 -39.13
N ARG A 74 8.16 -4.72 -38.20
CA ARG A 74 7.41 -3.48 -38.46
C ARG A 74 8.31 -2.27 -38.79
N GLU A 75 9.51 -2.22 -38.21
CA GLU A 75 10.50 -1.16 -38.38
C GLU A 75 11.37 -1.35 -39.63
N TYR A 76 11.62 -2.59 -40.07
CA TYR A 76 12.17 -2.86 -41.41
C TYR A 76 11.21 -2.41 -42.53
N VAL A 77 9.90 -2.58 -42.33
CA VAL A 77 8.86 -2.17 -43.31
C VAL A 77 8.62 -0.65 -43.28
N HIS A 78 8.69 0.02 -42.13
CA HIS A 78 8.54 1.49 -42.03
C HIS A 78 9.85 2.27 -42.26
N GLY A 79 11.01 1.68 -41.97
CA GLY A 79 12.33 2.31 -42.08
C GLY A 79 12.73 2.62 -43.52
N HIS A 80 12.23 1.84 -44.48
CA HIS A 80 12.48 2.10 -45.91
C HIS A 80 11.57 3.19 -46.50
N LEU A 81 10.46 3.55 -45.82
CA LEU A 81 9.47 4.51 -46.30
C LEU A 81 9.62 5.91 -45.67
N GLN A 82 10.38 6.07 -44.59
CA GLN A 82 10.62 7.36 -43.92
C GLN A 82 12.09 7.79 -43.93
N GLN A 83 12.69 7.92 -45.13
CA GLN A 83 13.92 8.69 -45.33
C GLN A 83 13.66 10.21 -45.32
N GLY A 84 13.05 10.71 -44.24
CA GLY A 84 12.78 12.14 -44.03
C GLY A 84 13.59 12.72 -42.86
N TYR A 85 13.70 14.06 -42.81
CA TYR A 85 14.32 14.83 -41.72
C TYR A 85 13.81 14.41 -40.32
N THR A 86 12.55 13.99 -40.22
CA THR A 86 11.89 13.50 -39.00
C THR A 86 12.55 12.23 -38.44
N GLY A 87 13.06 11.34 -39.29
CA GLY A 87 13.76 10.11 -38.87
C GLY A 87 15.15 10.36 -38.27
N ARG A 88 15.82 11.44 -38.68
CA ARG A 88 17.13 11.83 -38.11
C ARG A 88 16.97 12.41 -36.71
N ILE A 89 15.97 13.27 -36.52
CA ILE A 89 15.63 13.87 -35.23
C ILE A 89 15.20 12.80 -34.23
N ARG A 90 14.36 11.85 -34.64
CA ARG A 90 13.92 10.74 -33.78
C ARG A 90 15.08 9.89 -33.28
N ARG A 91 16.02 9.53 -34.17
CA ARG A 91 17.23 8.77 -33.79
C ARG A 91 18.12 9.55 -32.81
N PHE A 92 18.30 10.84 -33.06
CA PHE A 92 19.05 11.71 -32.15
C PHE A 92 18.39 11.77 -30.77
N LEU A 93 17.07 12.01 -30.70
CA LEU A 93 16.32 12.04 -29.44
C LEU A 93 16.40 10.72 -28.67
N LEU A 94 16.27 9.57 -29.34
CA LEU A 94 16.40 8.25 -28.72
C LEU A 94 17.80 8.01 -28.16
N HIS A 95 18.84 8.42 -28.90
CA HIS A 95 20.22 8.31 -28.45
C HIS A 95 20.50 9.22 -27.24
N SER A 96 20.07 10.48 -27.30
CA SER A 96 20.18 11.41 -26.17
C SER A 96 19.40 10.90 -24.96
N PHE A 97 18.19 10.37 -25.16
CA PHE A 97 17.38 9.79 -24.09
C PHE A 97 18.11 8.64 -23.39
N ARG A 98 18.74 7.73 -24.14
CA ARG A 98 19.52 6.62 -23.56
C ARG A 98 20.63 7.09 -22.63
N ASN A 99 21.30 8.19 -22.96
CA ASN A 99 22.39 8.72 -22.14
C ASN A 99 21.88 9.58 -20.96
N ILE A 100 20.81 10.35 -21.15
CA ILE A 100 20.29 11.29 -20.14
C ILE A 100 19.45 10.57 -19.08
N TYR A 101 18.71 9.53 -19.46
CA TYR A 101 17.75 8.87 -18.58
C TYR A 101 18.36 8.27 -17.29
N PRO A 102 19.50 7.55 -17.33
CA PRO A 102 20.15 7.06 -16.11
C PRO A 102 20.49 8.17 -15.12
N TRP A 103 20.96 9.33 -15.60
CA TRP A 103 21.24 10.50 -14.77
C TRP A 103 19.97 11.10 -14.18
N MET A 104 18.90 11.22 -14.96
CA MET A 104 17.60 11.68 -14.44
C MET A 104 17.07 10.75 -13.35
N ASN A 105 17.16 9.42 -13.54
CA ASN A 105 16.73 8.44 -12.57
C ASN A 105 17.61 8.50 -11.29
N ALA A 106 18.92 8.62 -11.44
CA ALA A 106 19.84 8.83 -10.33
C ALA A 106 19.52 10.12 -9.54
N LEU A 107 19.22 11.22 -10.23
CA LEU A 107 18.79 12.48 -9.60
C LEU A 107 17.44 12.34 -8.89
N TYR A 108 16.49 11.61 -9.46
CA TYR A 108 15.18 11.34 -8.84
C TYR A 108 15.35 10.60 -7.49
N HIS A 109 16.13 9.53 -7.49
CA HIS A 109 16.37 8.74 -6.28
C HIS A 109 17.29 9.46 -5.28
N GLY A 110 18.35 10.09 -5.78
CA GLY A 110 19.29 10.86 -4.98
C GLY A 110 18.65 12.05 -4.29
N SER A 111 17.75 12.77 -4.98
CA SER A 111 16.97 13.84 -4.35
C SER A 111 16.05 13.30 -3.25
N THR A 112 15.33 12.20 -3.50
CA THR A 112 14.46 11.58 -2.49
C THR A 112 15.25 11.17 -1.23
N LEU A 113 16.40 10.52 -1.41
CA LEU A 113 17.28 10.13 -0.31
C LEU A 113 17.83 11.35 0.45
N SER A 114 18.29 12.37 -0.27
CA SER A 114 18.80 13.60 0.34
C SER A 114 17.74 14.28 1.21
N PHE A 115 16.48 14.33 0.75
CA PHE A 115 15.38 14.88 1.53
C PHE A 115 15.04 14.06 2.76
N ASN A 116 15.09 12.72 2.69
CA ASN A 116 14.92 11.88 3.88
C ASN A 116 16.02 12.16 4.92
N ILE A 117 17.27 12.29 4.49
CA ILE A 117 18.40 12.62 5.38
C ILE A 117 18.19 14.01 6.02
N PHE A 118 17.91 15.04 5.21
CA PHE A 118 17.67 16.38 5.74
C PHE A 118 16.47 16.46 6.68
N TYR A 119 15.45 15.63 6.45
CA TYR A 119 14.31 15.51 7.34
C TYR A 119 14.68 14.87 8.68
N LEU A 120 15.49 13.81 8.67
CA LEU A 120 15.99 13.17 9.90
C LEU A 120 16.82 14.12 10.76
N TYR A 121 17.68 14.93 10.13
CA TYR A 121 18.47 15.96 10.81
C TYR A 121 17.68 17.24 11.16
N GLY A 122 16.37 17.27 10.92
CA GLY A 122 15.53 18.43 11.22
C GLY A 122 15.83 19.69 10.38
N LYS A 123 16.63 19.58 9.31
CA LYS A 123 16.96 20.70 8.41
C LYS A 123 15.79 21.06 7.50
N THR A 124 14.92 20.10 7.19
CA THR A 124 13.74 20.30 6.35
C THR A 124 12.49 19.73 7.02
N LEU A 125 11.36 20.44 6.91
CA LEU A 125 10.04 19.97 7.37
C LEU A 125 9.40 18.91 6.43
N TYR A 126 10.07 18.57 5.32
CA TYR A 126 9.55 17.69 4.28
C TYR A 126 10.49 16.49 4.10
N TYR A 127 9.96 15.27 4.10
CA TYR A 127 10.73 14.04 3.85
C TYR A 127 10.92 13.72 2.36
N SER A 128 10.13 14.35 1.49
CA SER A 128 10.17 14.10 0.04
C SER A 128 10.25 15.41 -0.74
N PRO A 129 11.02 15.47 -1.86
CA PRO A 129 11.09 16.65 -2.71
C PRO A 129 9.71 17.09 -3.22
N TRP A 130 8.83 16.14 -3.53
CA TRP A 130 7.47 16.39 -4.03
C TRP A 130 6.62 17.17 -3.02
N LEU A 131 6.76 16.88 -1.73
CA LEU A 131 6.04 17.58 -0.67
C LEU A 131 6.51 19.02 -0.53
N LYS A 132 7.81 19.27 -0.69
CA LYS A 132 8.36 20.63 -0.73
C LYS A 132 7.81 21.41 -1.92
N LEU A 133 7.73 20.80 -3.11
CA LEU A 133 7.13 21.44 -4.30
C LEU A 133 5.66 21.80 -4.07
N MET A 134 4.90 20.91 -3.44
CA MET A 134 3.49 21.15 -3.11
C MET A 134 3.29 22.09 -1.91
N LYS A 135 4.35 22.39 -1.13
CA LYS A 135 4.29 23.14 0.13
C LYS A 135 3.35 22.51 1.17
N ILE A 136 3.22 21.19 1.13
CA ILE A 136 2.40 20.40 2.06
C ILE A 136 3.35 19.70 3.03
N HIS A 137 3.16 19.90 4.34
CA HIS A 137 3.88 19.15 5.35
C HIS A 137 2.97 18.11 5.99
N ILE A 138 3.59 17.06 6.54
CA ILE A 138 2.89 16.04 7.31
C ILE A 138 3.20 16.31 8.78
N ARG A 139 2.14 16.41 9.60
CA ARG A 139 2.24 16.61 11.06
C ARG A 139 1.40 15.54 11.76
N ARG A 140 1.76 15.20 12.99
CA ARG A 140 0.85 14.49 13.90
C ARG A 140 -0.38 15.35 14.19
N MET A 141 -1.56 14.72 14.23
CA MET A 141 -2.78 15.40 14.63
C MET A 141 -2.70 15.86 16.08
N SER A 142 -3.08 17.10 16.32
CA SER A 142 -3.30 17.65 17.65
C SER A 142 -4.64 17.14 18.24
N PRO A 143 -4.82 17.09 19.58
CA PRO A 143 -6.13 16.83 20.19
C PRO A 143 -7.27 17.68 19.62
N GLN A 144 -6.97 18.93 19.23
CA GLN A 144 -7.93 19.82 18.58
C GLN A 144 -8.34 19.31 17.20
N ASP A 145 -7.39 18.80 16.40
CA ASP A 145 -7.68 18.19 15.10
C ASP A 145 -8.59 16.97 15.25
N PHE A 146 -8.37 16.15 16.30
CA PHE A 146 -9.25 15.03 16.59
C PHE A 146 -10.67 15.51 16.90
N LYS A 147 -10.83 16.53 17.75
CA LYS A 147 -12.14 17.11 18.06
C LYS A 147 -12.86 17.61 16.80
N GLU A 148 -12.17 18.35 15.94
CA GLU A 148 -12.72 18.81 14.66
C GLU A 148 -13.14 17.66 13.75
N LEU A 149 -12.34 16.59 13.68
CA LEU A 149 -12.68 15.39 12.93
C LEU A 149 -13.93 14.69 13.46
N TYR A 150 -14.09 14.58 14.79
CA TYR A 150 -15.29 14.03 15.42
C TYR A 150 -16.52 14.87 15.10
N ILE A 151 -16.43 16.20 15.26
CA ILE A 151 -17.52 17.12 14.92
C ILE A 151 -17.90 16.98 13.45
N ARG A 152 -16.91 16.95 12.54
CA ARG A 152 -17.15 16.79 11.11
C ARG A 152 -17.82 15.44 10.81
N LYS A 153 -17.33 14.34 11.37
CA LYS A 153 -17.93 13.01 11.17
C LYS A 153 -19.38 12.97 11.65
N ASN A 154 -19.69 13.64 12.76
CA ASN A 154 -21.06 13.72 13.28
C ASN A 154 -21.96 14.63 12.44
N ARG A 155 -21.46 15.78 11.96
CA ARG A 155 -22.20 16.71 11.08
C ARG A 155 -22.42 16.14 9.69
N SER A 156 -21.50 15.31 9.20
CA SER A 156 -21.54 14.70 7.88
C SER A 156 -22.32 13.39 7.85
N ARG A 157 -23.04 13.01 8.92
CA ARG A 157 -24.03 11.92 8.83
C ARG A 157 -25.08 12.42 7.84
N PRO A 158 -25.09 11.92 6.59
CA PRO A 158 -26.06 12.37 5.65
C PRO A 158 -27.40 11.86 6.14
N LEU A 159 -28.24 12.77 6.63
CA LEU A 159 -29.66 12.55 6.57
C LEU A 159 -29.96 12.35 5.09
N PHE A 160 -30.50 11.19 4.73
CA PHE A 160 -30.85 10.86 3.36
C PHE A 160 -31.99 11.77 2.92
N ASN A 161 -31.66 13.02 2.56
CA ASN A 161 -32.62 13.97 2.08
C ASN A 161 -32.65 13.88 0.55
N PHE A 162 -33.57 13.07 0.04
CA PHE A 162 -33.80 12.89 -1.39
C PHE A 162 -34.73 13.96 -1.99
N GLN A 163 -35.17 14.92 -1.17
CA GLN A 163 -36.16 15.91 -1.59
C GLN A 163 -35.56 16.89 -2.60
N GLY A 164 -36.10 16.90 -3.83
CA GLY A 164 -35.69 17.82 -4.90
C GLY A 164 -34.54 17.34 -5.80
N MET A 165 -34.00 16.12 -5.62
CA MET A 165 -32.95 15.58 -6.51
C MET A 165 -33.54 14.87 -7.73
N THR A 166 -32.91 15.07 -8.89
CA THR A 166 -33.23 14.28 -10.09
C THR A 166 -32.87 12.81 -9.89
N ARG A 167 -33.58 11.87 -10.55
CA ARG A 167 -33.33 10.41 -10.41
C ARG A 167 -31.85 10.03 -10.62
N LEU A 168 -31.19 10.66 -11.60
CA LEU A 168 -29.77 10.42 -11.90
C LEU A 168 -28.83 10.91 -10.78
N GLN A 169 -29.15 12.06 -10.17
CA GLN A 169 -28.37 12.57 -9.04
C GLN A 169 -28.56 11.70 -7.80
N ALA A 170 -29.79 11.22 -7.56
CA ALA A 170 -30.09 10.33 -6.44
C ALA A 170 -29.37 8.98 -6.56
N THR A 171 -29.36 8.37 -7.76
CA THR A 171 -28.64 7.10 -7.98
C THR A 171 -27.12 7.27 -7.85
N ARG A 172 -26.55 8.35 -8.42
CA ARG A 172 -25.12 8.65 -8.26
C ARG A 172 -24.74 8.87 -6.79
N TYR A 173 -25.57 9.61 -6.06
CA TYR A 173 -25.37 9.87 -4.64
C TYR A 173 -25.43 8.58 -3.80
N LEU A 174 -26.42 7.72 -4.07
CA LEU A 174 -26.51 6.41 -3.43
C LEU A 174 -25.30 5.54 -3.75
N LEU A 175 -24.88 5.47 -5.02
CA LEU A 175 -23.73 4.66 -5.43
C LEU A 175 -22.47 5.11 -4.69
N VAL A 176 -22.17 6.41 -4.67
CA VAL A 176 -21.02 6.95 -3.94
C VAL A 176 -21.13 6.68 -2.43
N THR A 177 -22.32 6.82 -1.85
CA THR A 177 -22.54 6.56 -0.42
C THR A 177 -22.36 5.08 -0.07
N VAL A 178 -22.91 4.18 -0.88
CA VAL A 178 -22.78 2.73 -0.70
C VAL A 178 -21.32 2.32 -0.88
N LEU A 179 -20.64 2.82 -1.91
CA LEU A 179 -19.24 2.50 -2.17
C LEU A 179 -18.33 2.99 -1.03
N THR A 180 -18.49 4.25 -0.61
CA THR A 180 -17.67 4.82 0.48
C THR A 180 -17.92 4.10 1.81
N ARG A 181 -19.17 3.83 2.16
CA ARG A 181 -19.49 3.08 3.39
C ARG A 181 -19.09 1.61 3.31
N GLY A 182 -19.26 0.96 2.17
CA GLY A 182 -18.83 -0.42 1.95
C GLY A 182 -17.32 -0.57 2.10
N LEU A 183 -16.55 0.34 1.50
CA LEU A 183 -15.09 0.38 1.68
C LEU A 183 -14.68 0.66 3.13
N ASP A 184 -15.43 1.48 3.85
CA ASP A 184 -15.19 1.69 5.29
C ASP A 184 -15.50 0.43 6.12
N PHE A 185 -16.55 -0.33 5.77
CA PHE A 185 -16.88 -1.59 6.43
C PHE A 185 -15.81 -2.66 6.19
N LEU A 186 -15.17 -2.63 5.01
CA LEU A 186 -14.08 -3.55 4.66
C LEU A 186 -12.89 -3.46 5.64
N LYS A 187 -12.67 -2.29 6.25
CA LYS A 187 -11.63 -2.11 7.29
C LYS A 187 -11.87 -2.94 8.54
N VAL A 188 -13.13 -3.24 8.84
CA VAL A 188 -13.53 -4.10 9.97
C VAL A 188 -13.66 -5.55 9.49
N LEU A 189 -14.24 -5.75 8.30
CA LEU A 189 -14.48 -7.08 7.76
C LEU A 189 -13.18 -7.85 7.48
N ILE A 190 -12.13 -7.21 6.95
CA ILE A 190 -10.86 -7.92 6.64
C ILE A 190 -10.22 -8.50 7.92
N PRO A 191 -9.99 -7.73 9.00
CA PRO A 191 -9.50 -8.31 10.24
C PRO A 191 -10.44 -9.38 10.80
N MET A 192 -11.75 -9.16 10.75
CA MET A 192 -12.75 -10.12 11.21
C MET A 192 -12.73 -11.42 10.40
N SER A 193 -12.51 -11.37 9.09
CA SER A 193 -12.46 -12.56 8.24
C SER A 193 -11.22 -13.39 8.53
N ILE A 194 -10.08 -12.76 8.79
CA ILE A 194 -8.85 -13.45 9.20
C ILE A 194 -9.05 -14.12 10.57
N PHE A 195 -9.65 -13.40 11.52
CA PHE A 195 -10.01 -13.97 12.82
C PHE A 195 -10.94 -15.17 12.68
N PHE A 196 -12.00 -15.05 11.88
CA PHE A 196 -12.97 -16.13 11.68
C PHE A 196 -12.35 -17.33 10.95
N PHE A 197 -11.49 -17.09 9.97
CA PHE A 197 -10.74 -18.15 9.30
C PHE A 197 -9.85 -18.92 10.30
N LYS A 198 -9.12 -18.20 11.14
CA LYS A 198 -8.31 -18.82 12.21
C LYS A 198 -9.16 -19.52 13.27
N PHE A 199 -10.32 -18.97 13.58
CA PHE A 199 -11.29 -19.61 14.47
C PHE A 199 -11.82 -20.93 13.89
N LEU A 200 -12.11 -20.99 12.59
CA LEU A 200 -12.53 -22.23 11.92
C LEU A 200 -11.40 -23.25 11.88
N GLU A 201 -10.17 -22.84 11.58
CA GLU A 201 -9.00 -23.72 11.64
C GLU A 201 -8.86 -24.36 13.02
N TRP A 202 -9.00 -23.55 14.09
CA TRP A 202 -9.02 -24.05 15.46
C TRP A 202 -10.21 -25.00 15.70
N TRP A 203 -11.42 -24.62 15.31
CA TRP A 203 -12.64 -25.40 15.51
C TRP A 203 -12.54 -26.80 14.88
N TYR A 204 -12.05 -26.89 13.64
CA TYR A 204 -11.86 -28.15 12.93
C TYR A 204 -10.64 -28.96 13.40
N SER A 205 -9.61 -28.30 13.95
CA SER A 205 -8.49 -29.01 14.58
C SER A 205 -8.84 -29.59 15.95
N SER A 206 -9.89 -29.06 16.60
CA SER A 206 -10.31 -29.51 17.91
C SER A 206 -11.01 -30.87 17.84
N GLU A 207 -10.71 -31.73 18.81
CA GLU A 207 -11.35 -33.05 18.97
C GLU A 207 -12.88 -32.97 19.15
N PHE A 208 -13.45 -31.77 19.36
CA PHE A 208 -14.90 -31.56 19.48
C PHE A 208 -15.64 -31.69 18.15
N SER A 209 -15.06 -31.25 17.02
CA SER A 209 -15.69 -31.41 15.69
C SER A 209 -15.62 -32.85 15.18
N LYS A 210 -14.60 -33.61 15.60
CA LYS A 210 -14.48 -35.03 15.29
C LYS A 210 -15.55 -35.87 15.99
N ARG A 211 -15.93 -35.50 17.23
CA ARG A 211 -17.01 -36.16 18.00
C ARG A 211 -18.41 -35.97 17.41
N ILE A 212 -18.65 -34.93 16.62
CA ILE A 212 -19.96 -34.68 15.96
C ILE A 212 -20.12 -35.53 14.69
N GLY A 213 -19.00 -35.97 14.09
CA GLY A 213 -18.92 -36.78 12.87
C GLY A 213 -18.93 -38.29 13.13
N GLY A 214 -19.82 -38.77 14.00
CA GLY A 214 -20.08 -40.19 14.17
C GLY A 214 -19.12 -40.93 15.10
N ASN A 215 -19.70 -41.81 15.91
CA ASN A 215 -19.07 -42.78 16.80
C ASN A 215 -18.23 -43.85 16.06
N ASN A 216 -17.37 -43.44 15.12
CA ASN A 216 -16.56 -44.35 14.31
C ASN A 216 -15.06 -44.23 14.65
N GLU A 217 -14.70 -43.48 15.68
CA GLU A 217 -13.38 -43.61 16.29
C GLU A 217 -13.39 -44.94 17.04
N VAL A 218 -12.87 -45.97 16.38
CA VAL A 218 -12.49 -47.21 17.06
C VAL A 218 -11.58 -46.77 18.19
N GLU A 219 -12.06 -46.83 19.44
CA GLU A 219 -11.21 -46.74 20.62
C GLU A 219 -10.19 -47.86 20.46
N ILE A 220 -9.03 -47.54 19.90
CA ILE A 220 -7.89 -48.46 19.89
C ILE A 220 -7.57 -48.59 21.37
N PRO A 221 -7.82 -49.76 22.00
CA PRO A 221 -7.48 -49.91 23.40
C PRO A 221 -5.99 -49.64 23.53
N PRO A 222 -5.54 -49.01 24.63
CA PRO A 222 -4.12 -48.85 24.87
C PRO A 222 -3.45 -50.21 24.65
N PRO A 223 -2.31 -50.26 23.94
CA PRO A 223 -1.67 -51.53 23.61
C PRO A 223 -1.46 -52.33 24.90
N GLU A 224 -1.76 -53.62 24.85
CA GLU A 224 -1.59 -54.50 26.00
C GLU A 224 -0.15 -54.39 26.53
N ILE A 225 -0.02 -54.27 27.85
CA ILE A 225 1.28 -54.23 28.51
C ILE A 225 1.96 -55.57 28.23
N ILE A 226 3.04 -55.52 27.46
CA ILE A 226 3.84 -56.71 27.15
C ILE A 226 4.42 -57.23 28.48
N PRO A 227 4.31 -58.53 28.79
CA PRO A 227 4.94 -59.08 29.98
C PRO A 227 6.47 -58.90 29.91
N PRO A 228 7.15 -58.72 31.05
CA PRO A 228 8.59 -58.60 31.07
C PRO A 228 9.26 -59.84 30.44
N ASP A 229 10.34 -59.62 29.69
CA ASP A 229 11.11 -60.68 29.04
C ASP A 229 11.59 -61.71 30.10
N PRO A 230 11.45 -63.03 29.87
CA PRO A 230 11.94 -64.06 30.79
C PRO A 230 13.44 -64.00 31.08
N LYS A 231 14.23 -63.28 30.27
CA LYS A 231 15.67 -63.02 30.52
C LYS A 231 15.95 -61.62 31.07
N GLY A 232 14.92 -60.84 31.39
CA GLY A 232 15.05 -59.50 31.96
C GLY A 232 15.39 -59.53 33.45
N ILE A 233 16.06 -58.48 33.92
CA ILE A 233 16.31 -58.26 35.35
C ILE A 233 14.97 -57.82 35.98
N PRO A 234 14.48 -58.48 37.04
CA PRO A 234 13.24 -58.08 37.69
C PRO A 234 13.41 -56.69 38.32
N LEU A 235 12.37 -55.85 38.25
CA LEU A 235 12.39 -54.58 38.98
C LEU A 235 12.45 -54.86 40.49
N PRO A 236 13.26 -54.12 41.25
CA PRO A 236 13.32 -54.27 42.70
C PRO A 236 11.96 -53.95 43.33
N GLU A 237 11.58 -54.73 44.34
CA GLU A 237 10.26 -54.66 44.99
C GLU A 237 10.05 -53.37 45.81
N SER A 238 11.11 -52.60 46.04
CA SER A 238 11.06 -51.31 46.76
C SER A 238 11.49 -50.15 45.88
N ILE A 239 10.68 -49.08 45.88
CA ILE A 239 10.84 -47.87 45.05
C ILE A 239 12.17 -47.12 45.31
N ASN A 240 12.81 -47.36 46.46
CA ASN A 240 14.01 -46.65 46.88
C ASN A 240 15.33 -47.28 46.40
N ILE A 241 15.27 -48.38 45.65
CA ILE A 241 16.46 -49.07 45.13
C ILE A 241 16.46 -48.92 43.61
N CYS A 242 17.52 -48.34 43.05
CA CYS A 242 17.69 -48.27 41.60
C CYS A 242 18.08 -49.66 41.05
N PRO A 243 17.44 -50.15 39.98
CA PRO A 243 17.90 -51.35 39.29
C PRO A 243 19.28 -51.08 38.66
N ILE A 244 20.27 -51.92 38.95
CA ILE A 244 21.56 -51.93 38.24
C ILE A 244 21.47 -52.97 37.12
#